data_AF-A0A5J6Q4U7-F1
#
_entry.id   AF-A0A5J6Q4U7-F1
#
_cell.length_a   1.000
_cell.length_b   1.000
_cell.length_c   1.000
_cell.angle_alpha   90.00
_cell.angle_beta   90.00
_cell.angle_gamma   90.00
#
_symmetry.space_group_name_H-M   'P 1'
#
loop_
_entity.id
_entity.type
_entity.pdbx_description
1 polymer ?
#
loop_
_entity_poly.entity_id
_entity_poly.type
_entity_poly.pdbx_seq_one_letter_code
_entity_poly.pdbx_strand_id
1 'polypeptide(L)' 'MQALFDRREDAERAAPSFGCTGAHRMGNQWMPCAAHSEHTGME' A
#
# COMPACT_ATOMS: atom_id res chain seq x y z
N MET A 1 -9.79 -0.10 4.70
CA MET A 1 -10.10 0.23 3.29
C MET A 1 -8.81 0.10 2.50
N GLN A 2 -8.67 -0.94 1.68
CA GLN A 2 -7.45 -1.17 0.88
C GLN A 2 -7.62 -0.44 -0.46
N ALA A 3 -6.80 0.58 -0.72
CA ALA A 3 -6.82 1.30 -1.99
C ALA A 3 -5.91 0.60 -3.00
N LEU A 4 -6.47 0.31 -4.18
CA LEU A 4 -5.77 -0.32 -5.30
C LEU A 4 -5.59 0.69 -6.42
N PHE A 5 -4.37 0.82 -6.92
CA PHE A 5 -3.98 1.75 -7.97
C PHE A 5 -3.49 1.00 -9.20
N ASP A 6 -3.73 1.56 -10.39
CA ASP A 6 -3.24 0.96 -11.63
C ASP A 6 -1.73 1.20 -11.83
N ARG A 7 -1.22 2.28 -11.24
CA ARG A 7 0.17 2.74 -11.38
C ARG A 7 0.87 2.84 -10.04
N ARG A 8 2.15 2.50 -10.04
CA ARG A 8 3.03 2.60 -8.87
C ARG A 8 3.08 4.02 -8.30
N GLU A 9 3.29 5.02 -9.16
CA GLU A 9 3.42 6.43 -8.73
C GLU A 9 2.16 6.95 -8.02
N ASP A 10 0.98 6.49 -8.46
CA ASP A 10 -0.30 6.87 -7.86
C ASP A 10 -0.43 6.26 -6.45
N ALA A 11 -0.05 4.99 -6.30
CA ALA A 11 0.05 4.34 -5.00
C ALA A 11 1.08 4.99 -4.08
N GLU A 12 2.26 5.35 -4.57
CA GLU A 12 3.31 5.99 -3.78
C GLU A 12 2.89 7.39 -3.30
N ARG A 13 2.18 8.15 -4.13
CA ARG A 13 1.62 9.46 -3.73
C ARG A 13 0.53 9.33 -2.68
N ALA A 14 -0.26 8.26 -2.74
CA ALA A 14 -1.33 8.01 -1.79
C ALA A 14 -0.80 7.43 -0.47
N ALA A 15 0.35 6.75 -0.47
CA ALA A 15 0.98 6.16 0.71
C ALA A 15 1.00 7.04 1.96
N PRO A 16 1.47 8.31 1.90
CA PRO A 16 1.45 9.19 3.06
C PRO A 16 0.04 9.46 3.60
N SER A 17 -1.00 9.44 2.76
CA SER A 17 -2.40 9.58 3.20
C SER A 17 -2.90 8.36 3.99
N PHE A 18 -2.28 7.19 3.80
CA PHE A 18 -2.57 5.97 4.55
C PHE A 18 -1.64 5.80 5.77
N GLY A 19 -0.73 6.74 6.05
CA GLY A 19 0.31 6.58 7.07
C GLY A 19 1.37 5.55 6.68
N CYS A 20 1.43 5.20 5.40
CA CYS A 20 2.37 4.25 4.82
C CYS A 20 3.45 4.96 4.00
N THR A 21 4.47 4.22 3.57
CA THR A 21 5.51 4.73 2.67
C THR A 21 5.79 3.71 1.58
N GLY A 22 5.95 4.21 0.35
CA GLY A 22 6.19 3.39 -0.85
C GLY A 22 4.95 2.67 -1.36
N ALA A 23 5.14 1.80 -2.36
CA ALA A 23 4.09 0.99 -2.94
C ALA A 23 4.61 -0.39 -3.33
N HIS A 24 3.77 -1.42 -3.17
CA HIS A 24 4.05 -2.75 -3.69
C HIS A 24 3.00 -3.17 -4.71
N ARG A 25 3.43 -4.01 -5.66
CA ARG A 25 2.56 -4.57 -6.68
C ARG A 25 1.85 -5.81 -6.13
N MET A 26 0.54 -5.81 -6.20
CA MET A 26 -0.33 -6.94 -5.89
C MET A 26 -1.06 -7.35 -7.17
N GLY A 27 -0.58 -8.42 -7.82
CA GLY A 27 -1.09 -8.86 -9.12
C GLY A 27 -0.87 -7.82 -10.22
N ASN A 28 -1.95 -7.21 -10.71
CA ASN A 28 -1.90 -6.15 -11.72
C ASN A 28 -2.05 -4.73 -11.13
N GLN A 29 -2.28 -4.62 -9.83
CA GLN A 29 -2.53 -3.36 -9.16
C GLN A 29 -1.42 -3.05 -8.16
N TRP A 30 -1.40 -1.83 -7.68
CA TRP A 30 -0.43 -1.29 -6.74
C TRP A 30 -1.15 -0.86 -5.47
N MET A 31 -0.54 -1.12 -4.33
CA MET A 31 -1.05 -0.68 -3.04
C MET A 31 -0.14 0.38 -2.43
N PRO A 32 -0.71 1.36 -1.70
CA PRO A 32 -0.01 2.53 -1.19
C PRO A 32 0.81 2.24 0.08
N CYS A 33 1.31 1.03 0.25
CA CYS A 33 2.24 0.67 1.32
C CYS A 33 3.34 -0.21 0.72
N ALA A 34 4.62 0.01 1.05
CA ALA A 34 5.70 -0.85 0.56
C ALA A 34 5.61 -2.29 1.09
N ALA A 35 5.01 -2.47 2.25
CA ALA A 35 4.69 -3.77 2.83
C ALA A 35 3.35 -3.66 3.52
N HIS A 36 2.55 -4.74 3.48
CA HIS A 36 1.69 -5.00 4.61
C HIS A 36 2.64 -5.35 5.76
N SER A 37 2.94 -4.40 6.64
CA SER A 37 3.36 -4.81 7.97
C SER A 37 2.25 -5.73 8.43
N GLU A 38 2.56 -7.03 8.52
CA GLU A 38 1.72 -7.98 9.23
C GLU A 38 1.39 -7.27 10.53
N HIS A 39 0.13 -6.88 10.70
CA HIS A 39 -0.36 -6.47 11.99
C HIS A 39 -0.22 -7.71 12.84
N THR A 40 0.94 -7.86 13.47
CA THR A 40 1.14 -8.73 14.61
C THR A 40 0.34 -8.12 15.77
N GLY A 41 -0.98 -8.19 15.67
CA GLY A 41 -1.75 -8.65 16.81
C GLY A 41 -1.50 -10.16 16.84
N MET A 42 -0.94 -10.78 17.89
CA MET A 42 -1.36 -10.60 19.28
C MET A 42 -2.86 -10.28 19.35
N GLU A 43 -3.61 -11.34 19.03
CA GLU A 43 -4.90 -11.77 19.60
C GLU A 43 -5.83 -10.70 20.17
#